data_AF-A0A9Q9JF19-F1
#
_entry.id   AF-A0A9Q9JF19-F1
#
_cell.length_a   1.000
_cell.length_b   1.000
_cell.length_c   1.000
_cell.angle_alpha   90.00
_cell.angle_beta   90.00
_cell.angle_gamma   90.00
#
_symmetry.space_group_name_H-M   'P 1'
#
loop_
_entity.id
_entity.type
_entity.pdbx_description
1 polymer ?
#
loop_
_entity_poly.entity_id
_entity_poly.type
_entity_poly.pdbx_seq_one_letter_code
_entity_poly.pdbx_strand_id
1 'polypeptide(L)'
;MYIYTVISGVFLMPQQYHHPLEDGFTERIHTPAGVRSLVERSHLMDLLRELERNGHDVSGAAAELIALVNYVTSSQVSMRDLQTHLDYCALQLRQQLK
;
A
#
# COMPACT_ATOMS: atom_id res chain seq x y z
N MET A 1 39.76 -28.12 -3.94
CA MET A 1 38.71 -27.61 -4.85
C MET A 1 37.32 -27.72 -4.22
N TYR A 2 37.16 -27.34 -2.94
CA TYR A 2 35.86 -27.36 -2.25
C TYR A 2 35.58 -26.06 -1.47
N ILE A 3 36.57 -25.19 -1.33
CA ILE A 3 36.46 -23.92 -0.57
C ILE A 3 36.03 -22.76 -1.49
N TYR A 4 36.37 -22.83 -2.79
CA TYR A 4 36.01 -21.79 -3.76
C TYR A 4 34.51 -21.76 -4.12
N THR A 5 33.80 -22.89 -4.03
CA THR A 5 32.35 -22.94 -4.33
C THR A 5 31.51 -22.29 -3.24
N VAL A 6 31.95 -22.37 -1.98
CA VAL A 6 31.20 -21.81 -0.84
C VAL A 6 31.35 -20.29 -0.79
N ILE A 7 32.52 -19.75 -1.10
CA ILE A 7 32.76 -18.30 -1.08
C ILE A 7 32.14 -17.60 -2.31
N SER A 8 32.10 -18.24 -3.48
CA SER A 8 31.37 -17.68 -4.64
C SER A 8 29.85 -17.67 -4.46
N GLY A 9 29.28 -18.57 -3.65
CA GLY A 9 27.85 -18.59 -3.35
C GLY A 9 27.41 -17.49 -2.37
N VAL A 10 28.31 -17.04 -1.48
CA VAL A 10 28.02 -15.97 -0.50
C VAL A 10 28.22 -14.57 -1.10
N PHE A 11 29.05 -14.43 -2.14
CA PHE A 11 29.37 -13.13 -2.77
C PHE A 11 28.44 -12.71 -3.92
N LEU A 12 27.44 -13.53 -4.26
CA LEU A 12 26.47 -13.29 -5.33
C LEU A 12 25.03 -13.39 -4.81
N MET A 13 24.67 -12.58 -3.83
CA MET A 13 23.30 -12.08 -3.75
C MET A 13 23.30 -10.70 -4.43
N PRO A 14 23.09 -10.61 -5.76
CA PRO A 14 22.63 -9.35 -6.32
C PRO A 14 21.39 -8.92 -5.52
N GLN A 15 21.17 -7.62 -5.33
CA GLN A 15 19.90 -7.14 -4.77
C GLN A 15 18.76 -7.70 -5.63
N GLN A 16 18.19 -8.83 -5.21
CA GLN A 16 17.31 -9.63 -6.08
C GLN A 16 15.92 -8.99 -6.20
N TYR A 17 15.61 -8.07 -5.29
CA TYR A 17 14.42 -7.25 -5.29
C TYR A 17 14.86 -5.79 -5.12
N HIS A 18 14.49 -4.93 -6.08
CA HIS A 18 14.90 -3.53 -6.10
C HIS A 18 13.68 -2.64 -6.37
N HIS A 19 13.18 -2.01 -5.31
CA HIS A 19 12.01 -1.12 -5.34
C HIS A 19 12.35 0.21 -4.64
N PRO A 20 13.23 1.04 -5.21
CA PRO A 20 13.63 2.31 -4.61
C PRO A 20 12.46 3.29 -4.62
N LEU A 21 12.31 4.06 -3.53
CA LEU A 21 11.34 5.14 -3.49
C LEU A 21 11.85 6.32 -4.31
N GLU A 22 10.96 6.94 -5.08
CA GLU A 22 11.25 8.22 -5.74
C GLU A 22 11.52 9.32 -4.71
N ASP A 23 12.35 10.29 -5.06
CA ASP A 23 12.55 11.47 -4.23
C ASP A 23 11.21 12.19 -3.99
N GLY A 24 10.93 12.51 -2.72
CA GLY A 24 9.68 13.14 -2.29
C GLY A 24 8.44 12.24 -2.32
N PHE A 25 8.61 10.93 -2.52
CA PHE A 25 7.50 9.97 -2.44
C PHE A 25 6.78 10.00 -1.09
N THR A 26 7.54 10.09 0.01
CA THR A 26 7.00 10.13 1.37
C THR A 26 6.13 11.37 1.61
N GLU A 27 6.51 12.54 1.09
CA GLU A 27 5.68 13.74 1.24
C GLU A 27 4.39 13.64 0.41
N ARG A 28 4.48 13.06 -0.79
CA ARG A 28 3.32 12.88 -1.68
C ARG A 28 2.29 11.88 -1.15
N ILE A 29 2.75 10.85 -0.44
CA ILE A 29 1.90 9.74 -0.02
C ILE A 29 1.01 10.08 1.18
N HIS A 30 1.38 11.07 1.99
CA HIS A 30 0.62 11.53 3.16
C HIS A 30 -0.63 12.37 2.80
N THR A 31 -1.29 12.04 1.69
CA THR A 31 -2.56 12.63 1.26
C THR A 31 -3.58 11.51 1.00
N PRO A 32 -4.91 11.75 1.15
CA PRO A 32 -5.91 10.72 0.86
C PRO A 32 -5.81 10.18 -0.57
N ALA A 33 -5.43 11.02 -1.53
CA ALA A 33 -5.18 10.62 -2.92
C ALA A 33 -3.91 9.77 -3.06
N GLY A 34 -2.83 10.13 -2.36
CA GLY A 34 -1.60 9.34 -2.28
C GLY A 34 -1.85 7.95 -1.72
N VAL A 35 -2.55 7.85 -0.58
CA VAL A 35 -2.92 6.56 0.02
C VAL A 35 -3.82 5.73 -0.89
N ARG A 36 -4.75 6.35 -1.65
CA ARG A 36 -5.54 5.63 -2.68
C ARG A 36 -4.67 5.03 -3.77
N SER A 37 -3.64 5.74 -4.22
CA SER A 37 -2.76 5.21 -5.27
C SER A 37 -2.06 3.91 -4.86
N LEU A 38 -1.74 3.75 -3.56
CA LEU A 38 -1.15 2.50 -3.02
C LEU A 38 -2.09 1.30 -3.09
N VAL A 39 -3.41 1.53 -3.05
CA VAL A 39 -4.43 0.49 -3.19
C VAL A 39 -4.44 -0.06 -4.62
N GLU A 40 -4.20 0.78 -5.62
CA GLU A 40 -4.16 0.37 -7.02
C GLU A 40 -2.84 -0.32 -7.35
N ARG A 41 -1.72 0.27 -6.92
CA ARG A 41 -0.39 -0.28 -7.12
C ARG A 41 0.59 0.27 -6.08
N SER A 42 1.38 -0.61 -5.48
CA SER A 42 2.47 -0.21 -4.59
C SER A 42 3.70 -1.09 -4.81
N HIS A 43 4.87 -0.54 -4.51
CA HIS A 43 6.11 -1.31 -4.48
C HIS A 43 6.03 -2.53 -3.55
N LEU A 44 5.23 -2.46 -2.49
CA LEU A 44 4.98 -3.58 -1.59
C LEU A 44 4.19 -4.71 -2.28
N MET A 45 3.17 -4.38 -3.08
CA MET A 45 2.46 -5.38 -3.89
C MET A 45 3.36 -6.01 -4.95
N ASP A 46 4.16 -5.19 -5.63
CA ASP A 46 5.07 -5.66 -6.68
C ASP A 46 6.16 -6.58 -6.07
N LEU A 47 6.71 -6.23 -4.90
CA LEU A 47 7.64 -7.07 -4.14
C LEU A 47 7.04 -8.42 -3.73
N LEU A 48 5.82 -8.44 -3.17
CA LEU A 48 5.19 -9.71 -2.76
C LEU A 48 4.93 -10.63 -3.95
N ARG A 49 4.55 -10.07 -5.10
CA ARG A 49 4.38 -10.83 -6.35
C ARG A 49 5.69 -11.39 -6.88
N GLU A 50 6.78 -10.62 -6.80
CA GLU A 50 8.11 -11.10 -7.18
C GLU A 50 8.61 -12.22 -6.25
N LEU A 51 8.38 -12.08 -4.95
CA LEU A 51 8.70 -13.11 -3.95
C LEU A 51 7.90 -14.40 -4.21
N GLU A 52 6.60 -14.30 -4.48
CA GLU A 52 5.75 -15.44 -4.84
C GLU A 52 6.26 -16.16 -6.10
N ARG A 53 6.58 -15.40 -7.15
CA ARG A 53 7.11 -15.92 -8.41
C ARG A 53 8.45 -16.65 -8.24
N ASN A 54 9.26 -16.22 -7.28
CA ASN A 54 10.53 -16.85 -6.94
C ASN A 54 10.37 -18.05 -6.00
N GLY A 55 9.13 -18.45 -5.67
CA GLY A 55 8.82 -19.64 -4.87
C GLY A 55 8.81 -19.41 -3.36
N HIS A 56 8.79 -18.16 -2.91
CA HIS A 56 8.63 -17.85 -1.49
C HIS A 56 7.15 -17.86 -1.08
N ASP A 57 6.86 -18.40 0.09
CA ASP A 57 5.53 -18.29 0.68
C ASP A 57 5.30 -16.87 1.20
N VAL A 58 4.41 -16.14 0.51
CA VAL A 58 4.00 -14.78 0.86
C VAL A 58 2.54 -14.72 1.33
N SER A 59 1.89 -15.86 1.55
CA SER A 59 0.45 -15.94 1.82
C SER A 59 0.02 -15.06 3.00
N GLY A 60 0.77 -15.08 4.11
CA GLY A 60 0.53 -14.24 5.27
C GLY A 60 0.68 -12.74 4.99
N ALA A 61 1.81 -12.35 4.41
CA ALA A 61 2.09 -10.94 4.09
C ALA A 61 1.11 -10.38 3.04
N ALA A 62 0.72 -11.18 2.06
CA ALA A 62 -0.29 -10.81 1.07
C ALA A 62 -1.67 -10.65 1.71
N ALA A 63 -2.06 -11.53 2.63
CA ALA A 63 -3.31 -11.41 3.38
C ALA A 63 -3.34 -10.12 4.23
N GLU A 64 -2.24 -9.79 4.91
CA GLU A 64 -2.12 -8.54 5.67
C GLU A 64 -2.21 -7.31 4.76
N LEU A 65 -1.55 -7.33 3.61
CA LEU A 65 -1.63 -6.24 2.64
C LEU A 65 -3.05 -6.05 2.10
N ILE A 66 -3.75 -7.14 1.79
CA ILE A 66 -5.16 -7.10 1.38
C ILE A 66 -6.02 -6.51 2.50
N ALA A 67 -5.79 -6.88 3.76
CA ALA A 67 -6.53 -6.33 4.89
C ALA A 67 -6.34 -4.80 5.01
N LEU A 68 -5.10 -4.31 4.85
CA LEU A 68 -4.80 -2.88 4.86
C LEU A 68 -5.48 -2.13 3.70
N VAL A 69 -5.42 -2.69 2.49
CA VAL A 69 -6.08 -2.13 1.30
C VAL A 69 -7.60 -2.04 1.49
N ASN A 70 -8.20 -3.10 2.02
CA ASN A 70 -9.63 -3.15 2.30
C ASN A 70 -10.02 -2.14 3.38
N TYR A 71 -9.21 -2.00 4.43
CA TYR A 71 -9.43 -0.99 5.47
C TYR A 71 -9.41 0.42 4.91
N VAL A 72 -8.41 0.78 4.10
CA VAL A 72 -8.32 2.10 3.45
C VAL A 72 -9.54 2.36 2.58
N THR A 73 -9.90 1.40 1.73
CA THR A 73 -11.04 1.53 0.82
C THR A 73 -12.34 1.73 1.59
N SER A 74 -12.58 0.90 2.62
CA SER A 74 -13.77 0.99 3.46
C SER A 74 -13.84 2.31 4.22
N SER A 75 -12.73 2.74 4.85
CA SER A 75 -12.66 3.99 5.61
C SER A 75 -13.00 5.19 4.74
N GLN A 76 -12.51 5.24 3.50
CA GLN A 76 -12.77 6.36 2.60
C GLN A 76 -14.23 6.44 2.15
N VAL A 77 -14.88 5.30 1.90
CA VAL A 77 -16.32 5.25 1.60
C VAL A 77 -17.10 5.80 2.80
N SER A 78 -16.81 5.29 4.01
CA SER A 78 -17.48 5.76 5.23
C SER A 78 -17.29 7.26 5.47
N MET A 79 -16.10 7.81 5.23
CA MET A 79 -15.84 9.24 5.37
C MET A 79 -16.65 10.08 4.37
N ARG A 80 -16.79 9.63 3.13
CA ARG A 80 -17.59 10.32 2.10
C ARG A 80 -19.08 10.33 2.45
N ASP A 81 -19.58 9.21 2.98
CA ASP A 81 -20.97 9.11 3.41
C ASP A 81 -21.23 10.04 4.60
N LEU A 82 -20.32 10.07 5.58
CA LEU A 82 -20.41 11.00 6.71
C LEU A 82 -20.42 12.46 6.26
N GLN A 83 -19.57 12.84 5.29
CA GLN A 83 -19.57 14.20 4.72
C GLN A 83 -20.92 14.53 4.09
N THR A 84 -21.49 13.60 3.31
CA THR A 84 -22.80 13.79 2.67
C THR A 84 -23.92 13.97 3.70
N HIS A 85 -23.90 13.19 4.79
CA HIS A 85 -24.85 13.34 5.88
C HIS A 85 -24.69 14.69 6.61
N LEU A 86 -23.46 15.14 6.84
CA LEU A 86 -23.18 16.45 7.43
C LEU A 86 -23.66 17.59 6.53
N ASP A 87 -23.46 17.50 5.22
CA ASP A 87 -23.93 18.48 4.24
C ASP A 87 -25.46 18.60 4.26
N TYR A 88 -26.15 17.45 4.36
CA TYR A 88 -27.59 17.42 4.52
C TYR A 88 -28.04 18.10 5.82
N CYS A 89 -27.42 17.76 6.96
CA CYS A 89 -27.73 18.40 8.24
C CYS A 89 -27.50 19.92 8.19
N ALA A 90 -26.40 20.37 7.58
CA ALA A 90 -26.11 21.79 7.41
C ALA A 90 -27.16 22.49 6.53
N LEU A 91 -27.64 21.84 5.47
CA LEU A 91 -28.72 22.35 4.63
C LEU A 91 -30.03 22.51 5.41
N GLN A 92 -30.41 21.51 6.20
CA GLN A 92 -31.62 21.55 7.03
C GLN A 92 -31.55 22.66 8.07
N LEU A 93 -30.42 22.79 8.77
CA LEU A 93 -30.20 23.88 9.74
C LEU A 93 -30.32 25.26 9.10
N ARG A 94 -29.75 25.45 7.89
CA ARG A 94 -29.86 26.71 7.14
C ARG A 94 -31.29 27.04 6.72
N GLN A 95 -32.14 26.03 6.50
CA GLN A 95 -33.55 26.23 6.16
C GLN A 95 -34.37 26.63 7.40
N GLN A 96 -34.01 26.14 8.59
CA GLN A 96 -34.70 26.46 9.85
C GLN A 96 -34.27 27.79 10.48
N LEU A 97 -33.07 28.27 10.16
CA LEU A 97 -32.52 29.56 10.65
C LEU A 97 -32.88 30.76 9.75
N LYS A 98 -33.60 30.53 8.66
CA LYS A 98 -34.21 31.57 7.82
C LYS A 98 -35.67 31.75 8.20
#